data_AF-A0AAP2HB77-F1
#
_entry.id   AF-A0AAP2HB77-F1
#
_cell.length_a   1.000
_cell.length_b   1.000
_cell.length_c   1.000
_cell.angle_alpha   90.00
_cell.angle_beta   90.00
_cell.angle_gamma   90.00
#
_symmetry.space_group_name_H-M   'P 1'
#
loop_
_entity.id
_entity.type
_entity.pdbx_description
1 polymer ?
#
loop_
_entity_poly.entity_id
_entity_poly.type
_entity_poly.pdbx_seq_one_letter_code
_entity_poly.pdbx_strand_id
1 'polypeptide(L)'
;MRLYTACLLLAGLCAGGGTWAGGHPMMIGKVVPPYPEGYRSNTGSCVGTGTGIDQLCTRSIVTLDDAEDRTVQLLAAQFVDRVGDEPRWRITDALPYPALRRDELVAIATCQRDGVDDTSVVAIIDTGAAGASELDMLPAARWAMRLDRASGKFLRVQPSRVRCYNEGSSE
;
A
#
# COMPACT_ATOMS: atom_id res chain seq x y z
N MET A 1 70.01 -23.28 -22.97
CA MET A 1 69.35 -24.58 -22.65
C MET A 1 68.13 -24.31 -21.80
N ARG A 2 66.95 -24.71 -22.31
CA ARG A 2 65.67 -25.09 -21.64
C ARG A 2 65.17 -24.20 -20.49
N LEU A 3 64.11 -23.41 -20.74
CA LEU A 3 62.69 -23.74 -20.47
C LEU A 3 62.42 -23.98 -18.98
N TYR A 4 61.57 -23.15 -18.36
CA TYR A 4 60.34 -23.61 -17.71
C TYR A 4 59.37 -22.44 -17.51
N THR A 5 58.29 -22.53 -18.28
CA THR A 5 57.01 -21.84 -18.10
C THR A 5 56.43 -22.16 -16.72
N ALA A 6 56.00 -21.14 -15.98
CA ALA A 6 55.06 -21.31 -14.88
C ALA A 6 53.92 -20.30 -15.04
N CYS A 7 52.84 -20.80 -15.61
CA CYS A 7 51.54 -20.15 -15.69
C CYS A 7 50.86 -20.33 -14.32
N LEU A 8 50.59 -19.23 -13.62
CA LEU A 8 49.75 -19.24 -12.42
C LEU A 8 48.67 -18.18 -12.58
N LEU A 9 47.55 -18.65 -13.13
CA LEU A 9 46.25 -18.01 -13.12
C LEU A 9 45.73 -17.97 -11.67
N LEU A 10 45.68 -16.79 -11.06
CA LEU A 10 44.88 -16.56 -9.87
C LEU A 10 43.53 -16.01 -10.31
N ALA A 11 42.55 -16.89 -10.30
CA ALA A 11 41.14 -16.62 -10.55
C ALA A 11 40.60 -15.59 -9.55
N GLY A 12 39.90 -14.58 -10.08
CA GLY A 12 39.19 -13.59 -9.29
C GLY A 12 38.02 -14.22 -8.54
N LEU A 13 38.05 -14.14 -7.22
CA LEU A 13 36.88 -14.31 -6.37
C LEU A 13 36.12 -12.98 -6.32
N CYS A 14 35.29 -12.72 -7.31
CA CYS A 14 34.18 -11.79 -7.14
C CYS A 14 33.13 -12.50 -6.27
N ALA A 15 33.28 -12.40 -4.95
CA ALA A 15 32.19 -12.67 -4.02
C ALA A 15 31.15 -11.54 -4.16
N GLY A 16 30.37 -11.58 -5.23
CA GLY A 16 29.12 -10.85 -5.36
C GLY A 16 28.09 -11.47 -4.42
N GLY A 17 28.27 -11.28 -3.11
CA GLY A 17 27.21 -11.45 -2.13
C GLY A 17 26.19 -10.34 -2.37
N GLY A 18 25.34 -10.52 -3.37
CA GLY A 18 24.18 -9.70 -3.59
C GLY A 18 23.29 -9.84 -2.36
N THR A 19 23.37 -8.88 -1.46
CA THR A 19 22.32 -8.60 -0.49
C THR A 19 21.01 -8.56 -1.26
N TRP A 20 20.07 -9.44 -0.91
CA TRP A 20 18.70 -9.32 -1.35
C TRP A 20 18.21 -7.96 -0.86
N ALA A 21 18.27 -6.95 -1.73
CA ALA A 21 17.55 -5.72 -1.51
C ALA A 21 16.09 -6.13 -1.35
N GLY A 22 15.53 -5.93 -0.15
CA GLY A 22 14.21 -6.41 0.24
C GLY A 22 13.16 -6.00 -0.78
N GLY A 23 12.84 -6.91 -1.69
CA GLY A 23 11.81 -6.74 -2.69
C GLY A 23 10.52 -7.28 -2.14
N HIS A 24 9.53 -6.42 -1.93
CA HIS A 24 8.17 -6.86 -1.63
C HIS A 24 7.66 -7.76 -2.76
N PRO A 25 6.77 -8.73 -2.47
CA PRO A 25 6.28 -9.65 -3.48
C PRO A 25 5.59 -8.88 -4.62
N MET A 26 5.81 -9.32 -5.85
CA MET A 26 5.04 -8.81 -6.99
C MET A 26 3.60 -9.29 -6.86
N MET A 27 2.68 -8.35 -6.62
CA MET A 27 1.26 -8.65 -6.38
C MET A 27 0.36 -8.37 -7.58
N ILE A 28 0.72 -7.41 -8.44
CA ILE A 28 -0.11 -6.98 -9.58
C ILE A 28 -0.42 -8.18 -10.47
N GLY A 29 -1.71 -8.37 -10.77
CA GLY A 29 -2.25 -9.47 -11.57
C GLY A 29 -2.63 -10.72 -10.79
N LYS A 30 -2.18 -10.87 -9.53
CA LYS A 30 -2.56 -12.01 -8.68
C LYS A 30 -4.02 -11.90 -8.26
N VAL A 31 -4.68 -13.05 -8.11
CA VAL A 31 -6.00 -13.16 -7.46
C VAL A 31 -5.78 -13.67 -6.05
N VAL A 32 -6.23 -12.90 -5.06
CA VAL A 32 -6.04 -13.18 -3.63
C VAL A 32 -7.38 -13.12 -2.90
N PRO A 33 -7.50 -13.78 -1.74
CA PRO A 33 -6.61 -14.84 -1.21
C PRO A 33 -6.54 -16.10 -2.11
N PRO A 34 -5.51 -16.97 -1.94
CA PRO A 34 -4.44 -16.88 -0.95
C PRO A 34 -3.38 -15.83 -1.32
N TYR A 35 -2.83 -15.18 -0.29
CA TYR A 35 -1.65 -14.32 -0.42
C TYR A 35 -0.37 -15.19 -0.51
N PRO A 36 0.76 -14.65 -1.00
CA PRO A 36 2.05 -15.34 -0.91
C PRO A 36 2.38 -15.74 0.53
N GLU A 37 3.18 -16.80 0.69
CA GLU A 37 3.60 -17.27 2.01
C GLU A 37 4.23 -16.15 2.85
N GLY A 38 3.83 -16.06 4.12
CA GLY A 38 4.29 -15.03 5.04
C GLY A 38 3.62 -13.67 4.86
N TYR A 39 2.64 -13.54 3.97
CA TYR A 39 1.88 -12.31 3.77
C TYR A 39 0.39 -12.47 4.01
N ARG A 40 -0.24 -11.40 4.48
CA ARG A 40 -1.69 -11.29 4.68
C ARG A 40 -2.17 -9.86 4.43
N SER A 41 -3.47 -9.65 4.51
CA SER A 41 -4.09 -8.33 4.54
C SER A 41 -4.91 -8.22 5.81
N ASN A 42 -4.52 -7.34 6.74
CA ASN A 42 -5.28 -7.12 7.97
C ASN A 42 -6.25 -5.93 7.85
N THR A 43 -5.97 -4.97 6.97
CA THR A 43 -6.75 -3.74 6.82
C THR A 43 -7.20 -3.57 5.37
N GLY A 44 -8.42 -3.12 5.17
CA GLY A 44 -8.92 -2.81 3.85
C GLY A 44 -10.23 -2.04 3.87
N SER A 45 -10.50 -1.34 2.78
CA SER A 45 -11.76 -0.63 2.60
C SER A 45 -12.29 -0.77 1.18
N CYS A 46 -13.61 -0.86 1.08
CA CYS A 46 -14.32 -0.92 -0.19
C CYS A 46 -14.34 0.46 -0.86
N VAL A 47 -14.12 0.46 -2.17
CA VAL A 47 -14.20 1.64 -3.02
C VAL A 47 -15.27 1.40 -4.08
N GLY A 48 -16.45 1.96 -3.84
CA GLY A 48 -17.61 1.87 -4.72
C GLY A 48 -17.88 3.13 -5.55
N THR A 49 -18.79 3.02 -6.52
CA THR A 49 -19.30 4.12 -7.36
C THR A 49 -20.77 4.45 -7.14
N GLY A 50 -21.46 3.73 -6.24
CA GLY A 50 -22.91 3.88 -6.05
C GLY A 50 -23.39 3.29 -4.74
N THR A 51 -24.71 3.28 -4.55
CA THR A 51 -25.40 2.81 -3.33
C THR A 51 -25.95 1.39 -3.44
N GLY A 52 -25.91 0.78 -4.64
CA GLY A 52 -26.30 -0.62 -4.85
C GLY A 52 -25.30 -1.58 -4.20
N ILE A 53 -25.79 -2.67 -3.61
CA ILE A 53 -24.96 -3.64 -2.86
C ILE A 53 -23.80 -4.19 -3.70
N ASP A 54 -24.03 -4.41 -4.99
CA ASP A 54 -23.06 -4.86 -5.99
C ASP A 54 -22.03 -3.78 -6.39
N GLN A 55 -22.35 -2.51 -6.15
CA GLN A 55 -21.52 -1.36 -6.51
C GLN A 55 -20.69 -0.82 -5.34
N LEU A 56 -20.98 -1.25 -4.10
CA LEU A 56 -20.29 -0.76 -2.91
C LEU A 56 -18.83 -1.23 -2.83
N CYS A 57 -18.54 -2.45 -3.30
CA CYS A 57 -17.23 -3.10 -3.15
C CYS A 57 -16.65 -3.59 -4.48
N THR A 58 -16.91 -2.90 -5.60
CA THR A 58 -16.34 -3.29 -6.90
C THR A 58 -14.82 -3.15 -6.93
N ARG A 59 -14.27 -2.23 -6.13
CA ARG A 59 -12.84 -2.06 -5.89
C ARG A 59 -12.54 -2.05 -4.41
N SER A 60 -11.27 -2.21 -4.05
CA SER A 60 -10.79 -2.04 -2.69
C SER A 60 -9.38 -1.49 -2.64
N ILE A 61 -9.07 -0.87 -1.50
CA ILE A 61 -7.72 -0.53 -1.08
C ILE A 61 -7.44 -1.40 0.14
N VAL A 62 -6.37 -2.19 0.09
CA VAL A 62 -6.01 -3.10 1.17
C VAL A 62 -4.53 -3.01 1.51
N THR A 63 -4.17 -3.35 2.74
CA THR A 63 -2.77 -3.50 3.15
C THR A 63 -2.24 -4.86 2.74
N LEU A 64 -0.94 -4.93 2.47
CA LEU A 64 -0.19 -6.18 2.49
C LEU A 64 0.76 -6.11 3.68
N ASP A 65 0.58 -7.04 4.61
CA ASP A 65 1.31 -7.12 5.86
C ASP A 65 2.19 -8.37 5.83
N ASP A 66 3.42 -8.25 6.32
CA ASP A 66 4.35 -9.38 6.45
C ASP A 66 4.08 -10.20 7.73
N ALA A 67 4.89 -11.24 7.95
CA ALA A 67 4.77 -12.12 9.11
C ALA A 67 5.03 -11.42 10.47
N GLU A 68 5.62 -10.23 10.45
CA GLU A 68 5.85 -9.38 11.64
C GLU A 68 4.74 -8.31 11.80
N ASP A 69 3.64 -8.43 11.06
CA ASP A 69 2.54 -7.46 11.01
C ASP A 69 2.93 -6.06 10.55
N ARG A 70 4.05 -5.94 9.82
CA ARG A 70 4.42 -4.67 9.19
C ARG A 70 3.72 -4.55 7.86
N THR A 71 3.00 -3.44 7.67
CA THR A 71 2.47 -3.10 6.35
C THR A 71 3.59 -2.72 5.41
N VAL A 72 3.74 -3.50 4.35
CA VAL A 72 4.78 -3.33 3.34
C VAL A 72 4.27 -2.71 2.05
N GLN A 73 2.99 -2.91 1.71
CA GLN A 73 2.38 -2.35 0.50
C GLN A 73 0.94 -1.94 0.74
N LEU A 74 0.49 -0.97 -0.07
CA LEU A 74 -0.93 -0.73 -0.35
C LEU A 74 -1.26 -1.38 -1.69
N LEU A 75 -2.34 -2.16 -1.73
CA LEU A 75 -2.81 -2.84 -2.92
C LEU A 75 -4.14 -2.25 -3.36
N ALA A 76 -4.25 -1.97 -4.66
CA ALA A 76 -5.53 -1.73 -5.30
C ALA A 76 -6.07 -3.06 -5.81
N ALA A 77 -7.32 -3.37 -5.51
CA ALA A 77 -7.92 -4.63 -5.93
C ALA A 77 -9.26 -4.45 -6.63
N GLN A 78 -9.57 -5.38 -7.52
CA GLN A 78 -10.84 -5.52 -8.21
C GLN A 78 -11.54 -6.76 -7.72
N PHE A 79 -12.82 -6.64 -7.37
CA PHE A 79 -13.63 -7.82 -7.08
C PHE A 79 -13.74 -8.70 -8.32
N VAL A 80 -13.50 -10.00 -8.18
CA VAL A 80 -13.60 -10.99 -9.26
C VAL A 80 -14.82 -11.87 -9.05
N ASP A 81 -14.87 -12.56 -7.91
CA ASP A 81 -15.93 -13.51 -7.55
C ASP A 81 -15.85 -13.82 -6.05
N ARG A 82 -16.67 -14.77 -5.57
CA ARG A 82 -16.53 -15.40 -4.27
C ARG A 82 -16.24 -16.90 -4.42
N VAL A 83 -15.45 -17.44 -3.50
CA VAL A 83 -15.30 -18.89 -3.32
C VAL A 83 -15.82 -19.21 -1.92
N GLY A 84 -17.02 -19.78 -1.84
CA GLY A 84 -17.78 -19.80 -0.58
C GLY A 84 -18.13 -18.37 -0.16
N ASP A 85 -17.87 -18.03 1.10
CA ASP A 85 -18.08 -16.68 1.64
C ASP A 85 -16.86 -15.75 1.44
N GLU A 86 -15.76 -16.27 0.89
CA GLU A 86 -14.52 -15.53 0.76
C GLU A 86 -14.44 -14.79 -0.59
N PRO A 87 -14.34 -13.45 -0.60
CA PRO A 87 -14.20 -12.69 -1.83
C PRO A 87 -12.82 -12.88 -2.45
N ARG A 88 -12.78 -13.06 -3.77
CA ARG A 88 -11.57 -13.12 -4.58
C ARG A 88 -11.34 -11.79 -5.26
N TRP A 89 -10.13 -11.28 -5.11
CA TRP A 89 -9.72 -9.96 -5.55
C TRP A 89 -8.53 -10.05 -6.48
N ARG A 90 -8.65 -9.48 -7.68
CA ARG A 90 -7.51 -9.29 -8.58
C ARG A 90 -6.78 -8.02 -8.19
N ILE A 91 -5.50 -8.12 -7.84
CA ILE A 91 -4.67 -6.95 -7.57
C ILE A 91 -4.40 -6.23 -8.90
N THR A 92 -4.79 -4.96 -8.99
CA THR A 92 -4.65 -4.13 -10.19
C THR A 92 -3.50 -3.14 -10.11
N ASP A 93 -3.08 -2.80 -8.89
CA ASP A 93 -1.93 -1.94 -8.66
C ASP A 93 -1.35 -2.18 -7.26
N ALA A 94 -0.09 -1.81 -7.06
CA ALA A 94 0.59 -1.93 -5.78
C ALA A 94 1.57 -0.77 -5.58
N LEU A 95 1.57 -0.21 -4.38
CA LEU A 95 2.51 0.83 -3.96
C LEU A 95 3.23 0.39 -2.69
N PRO A 96 4.51 0.75 -2.50
CA PRO A 96 5.14 0.65 -1.18
C PRO A 96 4.32 1.42 -0.14
N TYR A 97 4.19 0.85 1.06
CA TYR A 97 3.61 1.57 2.17
C TYR A 97 4.50 2.79 2.50
N PRO A 98 3.94 4.00 2.69
CA PRO A 98 4.78 5.17 2.90
C PRO A 98 5.52 5.06 4.23
N ALA A 99 6.82 5.38 4.23
CA ALA A 99 7.55 5.54 5.48
C ALA A 99 6.88 6.65 6.31
N LEU A 100 6.56 6.38 7.58
CA LEU A 100 5.90 7.32 8.49
C LEU A 100 6.92 8.01 9.39
N ARG A 101 6.62 9.27 9.75
CA ARG A 101 7.31 9.98 10.82
C ARG A 101 6.62 9.67 12.15
N ARG A 102 7.24 10.12 13.23
CA ARG A 102 6.61 10.10 14.56
C ARG A 102 5.25 10.80 14.47
N ASP A 103 4.25 10.18 15.09
CA ASP A 103 2.87 10.70 15.19
C ASP A 103 2.14 10.85 13.83
N GLU A 104 2.68 10.28 12.74
CA GLU A 104 1.96 10.16 11.46
C GLU A 104 1.24 8.81 11.36
N LEU A 105 0.04 8.82 10.79
CA LEU A 105 -0.76 7.63 10.47
C LEU A 105 -1.18 7.64 8.99
N VAL A 106 -1.50 6.47 8.45
CA VAL A 106 -2.14 6.35 7.13
C VAL A 106 -3.64 6.21 7.31
N ALA A 107 -4.40 7.21 6.88
CA ALA A 107 -5.85 7.13 6.77
C ALA A 107 -6.22 6.46 5.44
N ILE A 108 -7.05 5.42 5.49
CA ILE A 108 -7.49 4.65 4.32
C ILE A 108 -9.00 4.83 4.16
N ALA A 109 -9.43 5.38 3.03
CA ALA A 109 -10.83 5.53 2.65
C ALA A 109 -11.71 6.38 3.58
N THR A 110 -11.12 7.05 4.57
CA THR A 110 -11.81 7.93 5.52
C THR A 110 -11.43 9.38 5.29
N CYS A 111 -11.39 9.77 4.01
CA CYS A 111 -10.89 11.06 3.56
C CYS A 111 -11.90 11.81 2.69
N GLN A 112 -11.76 13.13 2.72
CA GLN A 112 -12.38 14.06 1.79
C GLN A 112 -11.35 14.58 0.80
N ARG A 113 -11.78 14.83 -0.42
CA ARG A 113 -11.06 15.60 -1.43
C ARG A 113 -11.90 16.78 -1.85
N ASP A 114 -11.32 17.98 -1.80
CA ASP A 114 -12.04 19.22 -2.17
C ASP A 114 -13.35 19.43 -1.38
N GLY A 115 -13.38 18.95 -0.12
CA GLY A 115 -14.54 19.03 0.77
C GLY A 115 -15.62 17.97 0.53
N VAL A 116 -15.40 17.02 -0.39
CA VAL A 116 -16.34 15.92 -0.69
C VAL A 116 -15.75 14.60 -0.24
N ASP A 117 -16.54 13.76 0.42
CA ASP A 117 -16.11 12.41 0.82
C ASP A 117 -15.62 11.61 -0.38
N ASP A 118 -14.42 11.06 -0.28
CA ASP A 118 -13.82 10.22 -1.31
C ASP A 118 -13.15 9.01 -0.67
N THR A 119 -13.90 7.92 -0.57
CA THR A 119 -13.44 6.62 -0.07
C THR A 119 -12.31 6.01 -0.90
N SER A 120 -11.99 6.58 -2.07
CA SER A 120 -10.85 6.13 -2.87
C SER A 120 -9.52 6.75 -2.44
N VAL A 121 -9.51 7.68 -1.49
CA VAL A 121 -8.29 8.39 -1.06
C VAL A 121 -7.60 7.65 0.10
N VAL A 122 -6.27 7.65 0.04
CA VAL A 122 -5.37 7.25 1.13
C VAL A 122 -4.40 8.38 1.36
N ALA A 123 -4.19 8.78 2.61
CA ALA A 123 -3.28 9.87 2.91
C ALA A 123 -2.54 9.66 4.23
N ILE A 124 -1.38 10.31 4.34
CA ILE A 124 -0.71 10.46 5.63
C ILE A 124 -1.34 11.66 6.35
N ILE A 125 -1.78 11.46 7.59
CA ILE A 125 -2.18 12.51 8.53
C ILE A 125 -1.18 12.58 9.69
N ASP A 126 -1.03 13.75 10.28
CA ASP A 126 -0.17 14.00 11.45
C ASP A 126 -1.06 14.24 12.67
N THR A 127 -1.16 13.24 13.54
CA THR A 127 -1.96 13.30 14.78
C THR A 127 -1.21 13.97 15.93
N GLY A 128 0.09 14.24 15.78
CA GLY A 128 0.92 14.96 16.74
C GLY A 128 1.00 16.47 16.48
N ALA A 129 0.44 16.96 15.38
CA ALA A 129 0.42 18.38 15.05
C ALA A 129 -0.30 19.21 16.13
N ALA A 130 0.13 20.46 16.32
CA ALA A 130 -0.47 21.35 17.31
C ALA A 130 -1.98 21.53 17.08
N GLY A 131 -2.79 21.21 18.10
CA GLY A 131 -4.25 21.27 18.03
C GLY A 131 -4.91 20.08 17.32
N ALA A 132 -4.15 19.06 16.89
CA ALA A 132 -4.70 17.92 16.17
C ALA A 132 -5.80 17.19 16.94
N SER A 133 -5.67 17.04 18.26
CA SER A 133 -6.66 16.37 19.12
C SER A 133 -8.02 17.07 19.17
N GLU A 134 -8.10 18.34 18.77
CA GLU A 134 -9.34 19.12 18.76
C GLU A 134 -10.04 19.10 17.38
N LEU A 135 -9.44 18.44 16.39
CA LEU A 135 -9.93 18.42 15.01
C LEU A 135 -10.55 17.06 14.68
N ASP A 136 -11.81 17.07 14.23
CA ASP A 136 -12.49 15.87 13.69
C ASP A 136 -11.86 15.37 12.39
N MET A 137 -11.19 16.26 11.65
CA MET A 137 -10.48 15.93 10.43
C MET A 137 -9.13 16.63 10.38
N LEU A 138 -8.09 15.89 10.02
CA LEU A 138 -6.73 16.40 9.85
C LEU A 138 -6.41 16.57 8.36
N PRO A 139 -5.71 17.65 7.98
CA PRO A 139 -5.21 17.79 6.62
C PRO A 139 -4.22 16.66 6.31
N ALA A 140 -4.21 16.20 5.05
CA ALA A 140 -3.15 15.32 4.61
C ALA A 140 -1.81 16.07 4.67
N ALA A 141 -0.81 15.45 5.29
CA ALA A 141 0.48 16.06 5.54
C ALA A 141 1.29 16.23 4.24
N ARG A 142 1.98 15.15 3.82
CA ARG A 142 2.99 15.21 2.73
C ARG A 142 2.76 14.20 1.61
N TRP A 143 1.76 13.34 1.75
CA TRP A 143 1.52 12.24 0.84
C TRP A 143 0.04 11.91 0.80
N ALA A 144 -0.48 11.76 -0.42
CA ALA A 144 -1.82 11.30 -0.65
C ALA A 144 -1.90 10.63 -2.03
N MET A 145 -2.62 9.52 -2.07
CA MET A 145 -2.92 8.76 -3.28
C MET A 145 -4.43 8.55 -3.37
N ARG A 146 -4.89 8.27 -4.58
CA ARG A 146 -6.29 7.97 -4.84
C ARG A 146 -6.39 6.78 -5.76
N LEU A 147 -7.19 5.78 -5.41
CA LEU A 147 -7.55 4.71 -6.32
C LEU A 147 -8.48 5.26 -7.41
N ASP A 148 -7.95 5.38 -8.62
CA ASP A 148 -8.77 5.69 -9.77
C ASP A 148 -9.64 4.49 -10.14
N ARG A 149 -10.95 4.66 -10.03
CA ARG A 149 -11.93 3.58 -10.16
C ARG A 149 -11.97 3.00 -11.59
N ALA A 150 -11.71 3.84 -12.59
CA ALA A 150 -11.72 3.45 -14.00
C ALA A 150 -10.50 2.58 -14.34
N SER A 151 -9.30 3.07 -14.06
CA SER A 151 -8.05 2.37 -14.37
C SER A 151 -7.70 1.27 -13.37
N GLY A 152 -8.22 1.33 -12.15
CA GLY A 152 -7.83 0.45 -11.04
C GLY A 152 -6.42 0.74 -10.51
N LYS A 153 -5.88 1.93 -10.78
CA LYS A 153 -4.53 2.34 -10.39
C LYS A 153 -4.54 3.44 -9.35
N PHE A 154 -3.48 3.51 -8.55
CA PHE A 154 -3.29 4.64 -7.67
C PHE A 154 -2.75 5.85 -8.44
N LEU A 155 -3.40 6.98 -8.26
CA LEU A 155 -2.99 8.27 -8.78
C LEU A 155 -2.57 9.17 -7.62
N ARG A 156 -1.48 9.93 -7.80
CA ARG A 156 -1.08 10.94 -6.83
C ARG A 156 -2.13 12.04 -6.78
N VAL A 157 -2.48 12.48 -5.57
CA VAL A 157 -3.30 13.68 -5.35
C VAL A 157 -2.52 14.68 -4.52
N GLN A 158 -2.85 15.96 -4.67
CA GLN A 158 -2.18 17.02 -3.92
C GLN A 158 -2.64 16.97 -2.45
N PRO A 159 -1.73 16.83 -1.46
CA PRO A 159 -2.12 16.73 -0.05
C PRO A 159 -2.96 17.91 0.45
N SER A 160 -2.68 19.13 -0.03
CA SER A 160 -3.44 20.34 0.34
C SER A 160 -4.91 20.33 -0.07
N ARG A 161 -5.34 19.35 -0.89
CA ARG A 161 -6.74 19.16 -1.30
C ARG A 161 -7.43 18.05 -0.52
N VAL A 162 -6.72 17.41 0.41
CA VAL A 162 -7.18 16.23 1.15
C VAL A 162 -7.19 16.52 2.64
N ARG A 163 -8.24 16.06 3.31
CA ARG A 163 -8.30 15.92 4.78
C ARG A 163 -8.95 14.59 5.11
N CYS A 164 -8.57 13.97 6.21
CA CYS A 164 -9.10 12.68 6.63
C CYS A 164 -9.60 12.73 8.07
N TYR A 165 -10.55 11.88 8.40
CA TYR A 165 -11.07 11.78 9.76
C TYR A 165 -9.94 11.48 10.74
N ASN A 166 -9.96 12.17 11.87
CA ASN A 166 -9.01 11.97 12.94
C ASN A 166 -9.44 10.76 13.79
N GLU A 167 -9.15 9.56 13.32
CA GLU A 167 -9.49 8.34 14.06
C GLU A 167 -8.58 8.12 15.28
N GLY A 168 -7.55 8.96 15.46
CA GLY A 168 -6.69 8.95 16.64
C GLY A 168 -7.18 9.83 17.79
N SER A 169 -8.25 10.62 17.63
CA SER A 169 -8.80 11.46 18.72
C SER A 169 -9.80 10.73 19.62
N SER A 170 -10.18 9.49 19.28
CA SER A 170 -11.10 8.68 20.08
C SER A 170 -10.39 7.83 21.15
N GLU A 171 -9.72 8.49 22.10
CA GLU A 171 -9.27 7.89 23.37
C GLU A 171 -9.75 8.70 24.58
#